data_AF-A0A9N9N6W9-F1
#
_entry.id   AF-A0A9N9N6W9-F1
#
_cell.length_a   1.000
_cell.length_b   1.000
_cell.length_c   1.000
_cell.angle_alpha   90.00
_cell.angle_beta   90.00
_cell.angle_gamma   90.00
#
_symmetry.space_group_name_H-M   'P 1'
#
loop_
_entity.id
_entity.type
_entity.pdbx_description
1 polymer ?
#
loop_
_entity_poly.entity_id
_entity_poly.type
_entity_poly.pdbx_seq_one_letter_code
_entity_poly.pdbx_strand_id
1 'polypeptide(L)' 'DDYKISRVSNHQHAVYDYANNGAHFGQSDLVLNNNNGACNKYSYEDSILDTNNFSIEEIEVFKIVEK' A
#
# COMPACT_ATOMS: atom_id res chain seq x y z
N ASP A 1 -19.76 7.29 4.13
CA ASP A 1 -18.48 6.79 3.59
C ASP A 1 -18.59 5.30 3.35
N ASP A 2 -18.65 4.91 2.08
CA ASP A 2 -18.53 3.52 1.70
C ASP A 2 -17.03 3.18 1.71
N TYR A 3 -16.60 2.44 2.73
CA TYR A 3 -15.22 1.96 2.80
C TYR A 3 -15.01 0.91 1.70
N LYS A 4 -14.08 1.20 0.81
CA LYS A 4 -13.71 0.31 -0.29
C LYS A 4 -12.81 -0.80 0.24
N ILE A 5 -13.26 -2.05 0.15
CA ILE A 5 -12.42 -3.22 0.43
C ILE A 5 -11.87 -3.72 -0.91
N SER A 6 -10.58 -3.49 -1.14
CA SER A 6 -9.86 -4.00 -2.31
C SER A 6 -9.00 -5.20 -1.90
N ARG A 7 -9.10 -6.31 -2.61
CA ARG A 7 -8.32 -7.52 -2.33
C ARG A 7 -7.21 -7.71 -3.35
N VAL A 8 -6.10 -8.31 -2.92
CA VAL A 8 -5.05 -8.75 -3.85
C VAL A 8 -5.44 -10.12 -4.43
N SER A 9 -5.33 -10.26 -5.75
CA SER A 9 -5.67 -11.51 -6.44
C SER A 9 -4.58 -12.58 -6.34
N ASN A 10 -3.31 -12.18 -6.35
CA ASN A 10 -2.15 -13.04 -6.12
C ASN A 10 -1.52 -12.70 -4.76
N HIS A 11 -1.62 -13.62 -3.80
CA HIS A 11 -1.08 -13.44 -2.44
C HIS A 11 0.43 -13.15 -2.42
N GLN A 12 1.19 -13.64 -3.42
CA GLN A 12 2.62 -13.37 -3.54
C GLN A 12 2.93 -11.89 -3.83
N HIS A 13 1.92 -11.13 -4.28
CA HIS A 13 2.05 -9.70 -4.54
C HIS A 13 1.57 -8.84 -3.36
N ALA A 14 1.02 -9.42 -2.30
CA ALA A 14 0.38 -8.66 -1.22
C ALA A 14 1.34 -7.66 -0.58
N VAL A 15 2.55 -8.11 -0.24
CA VAL A 15 3.61 -7.31 0.36
C VAL A 15 4.91 -7.61 -0.35
N TYR A 16 5.63 -6.57 -0.76
CA TYR A 16 6.96 -6.69 -1.31
C TYR A 16 7.94 -6.02 -0.34
N ASP A 17 8.74 -6.85 0.35
CA ASP A 17 9.74 -6.40 1.33
C ASP A 17 11.13 -6.66 0.76
N TYR A 18 11.78 -5.59 0.29
CA TYR A 18 13.13 -5.64 -0.26
C TYR A 18 13.97 -4.50 0.34
N ALA A 19 15.24 -4.78 0.59
CA ALA A 19 16.14 -3.83 1.22
C ALA A 19 16.17 -2.48 0.48
N ASN A 20 16.04 -1.39 1.25
CA ASN A 20 16.07 0.00 0.78
C ASN A 20 14.90 0.46 -0.12
N ASN A 21 13.83 -0.31 -0.27
CA ASN A 21 12.70 0.08 -1.11
C ASN A 21 11.53 0.72 -0.34
N GLY A 22 11.55 0.73 0.99
CA GLY A 22 10.42 1.23 1.78
C GLY A 22 9.27 0.21 1.80
N ALA A 23 8.05 0.66 2.11
CA ALA A 23 6.89 -0.24 2.19
C ALA A 23 6.18 -0.32 0.84
N HIS A 24 6.03 -1.54 0.31
CA HIS A 24 5.32 -1.81 -0.94
C HIS A 24 4.18 -2.81 -0.73
N PHE A 25 3.00 -2.46 -1.23
CA PHE A 25 1.84 -3.33 -1.26
C PHE A 25 1.40 -3.59 -2.71
N GLY A 26 0.91 -4.79 -2.99
CA GLY A 26 0.34 -5.13 -4.30
C GLY A 26 1.35 -5.15 -5.45
N GLN A 27 2.62 -5.48 -5.22
CA GLN A 27 3.69 -5.40 -6.23
C GLN A 27 3.83 -3.97 -6.81
N SER A 28 3.96 -2.98 -5.92
CA SER A 28 4.04 -1.55 -6.25
C SER A 28 2.72 -0.86 -6.58
N ASP A 29 1.59 -1.43 -6.15
CA ASP A 29 0.29 -0.73 -6.15
C ASP A 29 0.30 0.44 -5.17
N LEU A 30 0.94 0.28 -4.01
CA LEU A 30 1.23 1.37 -3.09
C LEU A 30 2.69 1.28 -2.71
N VAL A 31 3.43 2.36 -2.96
CA VAL A 31 4.85 2.51 -2.62
C VAL A 31 4.99 3.68 -1.67
N LEU A 32 5.57 3.43 -0.50
CA LEU A 32 5.95 4.46 0.47
C LEU A 32 7.47 4.49 0.56
N ASN A 33 8.08 5.53 0.01
CA ASN A 33 9.54 5.65 -0.06
C ASN A 33 9.97 7.06 0.38
N ASN A 34 10.66 7.13 1.53
CA ASN A 34 11.01 8.38 2.20
C ASN A 34 9.76 9.27 2.38
N ASN A 35 9.76 10.48 1.82
CA ASN A 35 8.66 11.44 1.88
C ASN A 35 7.74 11.40 0.66
N ASN A 36 7.89 10.40 -0.22
CA ASN A 36 7.09 10.28 -1.43
C ASN A 36 6.28 8.98 -1.41
N GLY A 37 5.04 9.09 -1.84
CA GLY A 37 4.15 7.99 -2.09
C GLY A 37 3.78 7.92 -3.57
N ALA A 38 3.68 6.69 -4.08
CA ALA A 38 3.09 6.42 -5.39
C ALA A 38 1.99 5.36 -5.24
N CYS A 39 0.90 5.52 -5.98
CA CYS A 39 -0.18 4.55 -6.00
C CYS A 39 -0.61 4.26 -7.45
N ASN A 40 -0.59 2.99 -7.82
CA ASN A 40 -1.01 2.50 -9.12
C ASN A 40 -1.91 1.29 -8.92
N LYS A 41 -2.75 0.97 -9.92
CA LYS A 41 -3.58 -0.24 -9.87
C LYS A 41 -2.90 -1.32 -10.69
N TYR A 42 -2.43 -2.39 -10.04
CA TYR A 42 -1.90 -3.56 -10.71
C TYR A 42 -2.39 -4.88 -10.06
N SER A 43 -2.04 -5.17 -8.80
CA SER A 43 -2.38 -6.46 -8.15
C SER A 43 -3.68 -6.46 -7.35
N TYR A 44 -4.05 -5.32 -6.78
CA TYR A 44 -5.33 -5.15 -6.12
C TYR A 44 -6.47 -5.06 -7.14
N GLU A 45 -7.67 -5.52 -6.77
CA GLU A 45 -8.88 -5.43 -7.60
C GLU A 45 -9.15 -3.98 -8.04
N ASP A 46 -8.84 -3.06 -7.13
CA ASP A 46 -9.10 -1.65 -7.21
C ASP A 46 -7.89 -0.82 -6.74
N SER A 47 -7.77 0.41 -7.25
CA SER A 47 -6.80 1.39 -6.71
C SER A 47 -6.99 1.56 -5.19
N ILE A 48 -5.87 1.53 -4.46
CA ILE A 48 -5.84 1.70 -3.00
C ILE A 48 -6.17 3.15 -2.60
N LEU A 49 -5.69 4.11 -3.39
CA LEU A 49 -5.95 5.54 -3.24
C LEU A 49 -6.47 6.12 -4.57
N ASP A 50 -7.21 7.23 -4.49
CA ASP A 50 -7.69 7.98 -5.65
C ASP A 50 -6.65 9.00 -6.18
N THR A 51 -5.39 8.87 -5.77
CA THR A 51 -4.26 9.67 -6.24
C THR A 51 -3.10 8.78 -6.64
N ASN A 52 -2.32 9.19 -7.63
CA ASN A 52 -1.19 8.40 -8.12
C ASN A 52 0.15 8.77 -7.49
N ASN A 53 0.31 10.02 -7.04
CA ASN A 53 1.53 10.50 -6.39
C ASN A 53 1.15 11.44 -5.25
N PHE A 54 1.85 11.36 -4.14
CA PHE A 54 1.57 12.18 -2.96
C PHE A 54 2.84 12.38 -2.11
N SER A 55 2.86 13.46 -1.35
CA SER A 55 3.87 13.69 -0.32
C SER A 55 3.41 13.08 1.00
N ILE A 56 4.35 12.52 1.76
CA ILE A 56 4.09 11.91 3.06
C ILE A 56 4.58 12.87 4.14
N GLU A 57 3.66 13.32 4.99
CA GLU A 57 3.97 14.10 6.19
C GLU A 57 4.19 13.19 7.41
N GLU A 58 3.34 12.18 7.57
CA GLU A 58 3.35 11.25 8.71
C GLU A 58 2.87 9.85 8.29
N ILE A 59 3.35 8.80 8.99
CA ILE A 59 2.89 7.41 8.86
C ILE A 59 2.60 6.86 10.26
N GLU A 60 1.38 6.35 10.46
CA GLU A 60 0.98 5.63 11.67
C GLU A 60 0.78 4.15 11.37
N VAL A 61 1.30 3.27 12.25
CA VAL A 61 1.18 1.81 12.12
C VAL A 61 0.54 1.23 13.37
N PHE A 62 -0.54 0.48 13.20
CA PHE A 62 -1.30 -0.13 14.28
C PHE A 62 -1.19 -1.66 14.21
N LYS A 63 -1.05 -2.31 15.37
CA LYS A 63 -1.08 -3.77 15.52
C LYS A 63 -2.26 -4.17 16.39
N ILE A 64 -3.10 -5.07 15.89
CA ILE A 64 -4.11 -5.74 16.71
C ILE A 64 -3.39 -6.84 17.50
N VAL A 65 -3.49 -6.79 18.82
CA VAL A 65 -2.99 -7.83 19.72
C VAL A 65 -4.15 -8.66 20.23
N GLU A 66 -4.02 -9.98 20.19
CA GLU A 66 -4.96 -10.86 20.89
C GLU A 66 -4.90 -10.59 22.40
N LYS A 67 -6.03 -10.81 23.07
CA LYS A 67 -6.21 -10.49 24.49
C LYS A 67 -5.60 -11.54 25.41
#